data_AF-A0A8X6KQH7-F1
#
_entry.id   AF-A0A8X6KQH7-F1
#
_cell.length_a   1.000
_cell.length_b   1.000
_cell.length_c   1.000
_cell.angle_alpha   90.00
_cell.angle_beta   90.00
_cell.angle_gamma   90.00
#
_symmetry.space_group_name_H-M   'P 1'
#
loop_
_entity.id
_entity.type
_entity.pdbx_description
1 polymer ?
#
loop_
_entity_poly.entity_id
_entity_poly.type
_entity_poly.pdbx_seq_one_letter_code
_entity_poly.pdbx_strand_id
1 'polypeptide(L)'
;MKIRNFRKLCIPPRKETCLIEEPCELGCEGLSYCTNFNHRPTELFRNCDSRTDQAAKHDVDLWHQGIIRMPTVDIPVLDIATCYPDTWKTIACALQIKPCQSKAHANMICRSDCIKILSNCVDRSRLLEGQSPSTLCDVLSPPGITSPCISLAPFLSESKYMHTAADVTHPCKASTCATNEVCLVNRSCNYGESCVPFICIPGCRMGAVSQLVVPAGTYTQIPRLYKGKHCNSVCYCNKQGMIDNCVAMPCINKGHCTVLGREIPHQGHYFGNCTICFCYAGELRCARTCPKESFADMELIAGPLCTCSQYYSPVCGLNGKTYTNPCVARCAGLKESHFRPGSCSEMDPCRNNTCGSKKRCVPRRQVCLSLKKKCSQYIC
;
A
#
# COMPACT_ATOMS: atom_id res chain seq x y z
N MET A 1 6.88 16.89 -29.44
CA MET A 1 7.44 15.96 -28.43
C MET A 1 6.26 15.40 -27.64
N LYS A 2 5.95 14.10 -27.76
CA LYS A 2 4.64 13.52 -27.41
C LYS A 2 4.49 13.26 -25.89
N ILE A 3 3.43 13.83 -25.31
CA ILE A 3 2.95 13.63 -23.93
C ILE A 3 2.60 12.14 -23.74
N ARG A 4 3.21 11.47 -22.76
CA ARG A 4 3.09 10.02 -22.54
C ARG A 4 1.84 9.69 -21.71
N ASN A 5 0.83 9.19 -22.42
CA ASN A 5 -0.26 8.28 -22.02
C ASN A 5 -0.31 7.79 -20.56
N PHE A 6 -1.33 8.26 -19.82
CA PHE A 6 -1.97 7.48 -18.76
C PHE A 6 -2.98 6.50 -19.39
N ARG A 7 -3.00 5.25 -18.89
CA ARG A 7 -3.70 4.04 -19.41
C ARG A 7 -3.07 3.38 -20.65
N LYS A 8 -2.17 2.42 -20.42
CA LYS A 8 -2.03 1.26 -21.33
C LYS A 8 -2.99 0.16 -20.88
N LEU A 9 -4.19 0.14 -21.45
CA LEU A 9 -4.95 -1.10 -21.64
C LEU A 9 -4.18 -1.95 -22.66
N CYS A 10 -3.89 -3.20 -22.30
CA CYS A 10 -3.14 -4.14 -23.13
C CYS A 10 -4.05 -4.76 -24.19
N ILE A 11 -3.85 -4.46 -25.48
CA ILE A 11 -4.25 -5.31 -26.62
C ILE A 11 -3.09 -5.28 -27.66
N PRO A 12 -2.60 -6.44 -28.16
CA PRO A 12 -1.38 -6.57 -29.00
C PRO A 12 -1.70 -6.38 -30.50
N PRO A 13 -0.71 -6.42 -31.45
CA PRO A 13 0.67 -6.88 -31.32
C PRO A 13 1.75 -5.95 -31.92
N ARG A 14 2.82 -5.72 -31.16
CA ARG A 14 4.25 -5.79 -31.56
C ARG A 14 5.08 -4.99 -30.55
N LYS A 15 5.93 -5.74 -29.83
CA LYS A 15 7.05 -5.31 -28.97
C LYS A 15 6.75 -4.32 -27.82
N GLU A 16 7.29 -4.69 -26.66
CA GLU A 16 7.63 -3.88 -25.49
C GLU A 16 6.65 -3.71 -24.31
N THR A 17 7.16 -4.18 -23.17
CA THR A 17 6.98 -3.74 -21.77
C THR A 17 5.55 -3.67 -21.22
N CYS A 18 5.12 -4.76 -20.60
CA CYS A 18 4.13 -4.70 -19.51
C CYS A 18 4.72 -3.89 -18.36
N LEU A 19 3.97 -2.88 -17.88
CA LEU A 19 4.29 -2.10 -16.69
C LEU A 19 4.51 -3.05 -15.51
N ILE A 20 5.78 -3.24 -15.14
CA ILE A 20 6.11 -3.61 -13.77
C ILE A 20 5.84 -2.34 -12.98
N GLU A 21 4.73 -2.31 -12.24
CA GLU A 21 4.47 -1.20 -11.34
C GLU A 21 5.52 -1.24 -10.23
N GLU A 22 6.29 -0.16 -10.08
CA GLU A 22 7.29 -0.02 -9.02
C GLU A 22 6.61 -0.11 -7.64
N PRO A 23 7.20 -0.85 -6.68
CA PRO A 23 6.62 -1.02 -5.35
C PRO A 23 6.59 0.31 -4.59
N CYS A 24 5.65 0.45 -3.67
CA CYS A 24 5.58 1.63 -2.82
C CYS A 24 6.75 1.66 -1.83
N GLU A 25 7.48 2.77 -1.81
CA GLU A 25 8.61 3.03 -0.93
C GLU A 25 8.23 4.01 0.19
N LEU A 26 8.90 3.89 1.34
CA LEU A 26 8.63 4.74 2.50
C LEU A 26 9.28 6.12 2.35
N GLY A 27 8.45 7.15 2.44
CA GLY A 27 8.83 8.55 2.45
C GLY A 27 9.41 9.04 1.13
N CYS A 28 9.45 10.35 0.99
CA CYS A 28 9.99 11.01 -0.19
C CYS A 28 10.89 12.20 0.23
N GLU A 29 11.98 12.42 -0.51
CA GLU A 29 12.98 13.46 -0.23
C GLU A 29 13.68 13.93 -1.51
N GLY A 30 14.33 15.09 -1.44
CA GLY A 30 15.12 15.62 -2.55
C GLY A 30 14.30 16.22 -3.71
N LEU A 31 12.98 16.37 -3.56
CA LEU A 31 12.14 17.02 -4.55
C LEU A 31 12.27 18.54 -4.45
N SER A 32 12.55 19.18 -5.57
CA SER A 32 12.75 20.63 -5.69
C SER A 32 11.45 21.38 -6.01
N TYR A 33 10.54 20.75 -6.74
CA TYR A 33 9.27 21.34 -7.15
C TYR A 33 8.11 20.89 -6.27
N CYS A 34 7.92 19.57 -6.12
CA CYS A 34 6.91 18.93 -5.30
C CYS A 34 7.29 18.87 -3.81
N THR A 35 7.76 19.99 -3.26
CA THR A 35 8.34 20.11 -1.92
C THR A 35 7.41 19.61 -0.80
N ASN A 36 6.10 19.78 -0.93
CA ASN A 36 5.13 19.32 0.07
C ASN A 36 5.11 17.81 0.26
N PHE A 37 5.68 17.02 -0.66
CA PHE A 37 5.81 15.57 -0.56
C PHE A 37 7.09 15.14 0.18
N ASN A 38 8.05 16.05 0.37
CA ASN A 38 9.27 15.78 1.10
C ASN A 38 9.00 15.55 2.60
N HIS A 39 9.93 14.84 3.26
CA HIS A 39 9.98 14.66 4.71
C HIS A 39 8.71 14.05 5.32
N ARG A 40 8.14 13.06 4.63
CA ARG A 40 6.97 12.29 5.10
C ARG A 40 7.36 10.84 5.40
N PRO A 41 8.07 10.55 6.51
CA PRO A 41 8.75 9.28 6.74
C PRO A 41 7.83 8.06 6.87
N THR A 42 6.55 8.26 7.24
CA THR A 42 5.57 7.18 7.43
C THR A 42 4.60 6.99 6.26
N GLU A 43 4.66 7.87 5.27
CA GLU A 43 3.83 7.78 4.06
C GLU A 43 4.54 6.96 2.99
N LEU A 44 3.79 6.41 2.05
CA LEU A 44 4.30 5.54 1.00
C LEU A 44 4.14 6.21 -0.36
N PHE A 45 5.15 6.13 -1.23
CA PHE A 45 5.15 6.74 -2.56
C PHE A 45 5.71 5.75 -3.58
N ARG A 46 5.24 5.76 -4.83
CA ARG A 46 5.80 4.87 -5.87
C ARG A 46 7.01 5.45 -6.56
N ASN A 47 7.01 6.77 -6.72
CA ASN A 47 8.04 7.47 -7.45
C ASN A 47 8.47 8.67 -6.62
N CYS A 48 9.74 8.73 -6.28
CA CYS A 48 10.32 9.86 -5.57
C CYS A 48 11.70 10.16 -6.17
N ASP A 49 11.71 10.68 -7.39
CA ASP A 49 12.92 10.99 -8.12
C ASP A 49 12.82 12.36 -8.83
N SER A 50 13.96 12.94 -9.18
CA SER A 50 14.04 14.24 -9.84
C SER A 50 13.35 14.28 -11.21
N ARG A 51 13.25 13.15 -11.92
CA ARG A 51 12.55 13.06 -13.20
C ARG A 51 11.05 13.22 -13.00
N THR A 52 10.47 12.58 -11.99
CA THR A 52 9.04 12.73 -11.64
C THR A 52 8.71 14.10 -11.07
N ASP A 53 9.64 14.70 -10.34
CA ASP A 53 9.54 16.08 -9.87
C ASP A 53 9.47 17.09 -11.03
N GLN A 54 10.37 16.93 -12.01
CA GLN A 54 10.39 17.76 -13.22
C GLN A 54 9.18 17.51 -14.13
N ALA A 55 8.73 16.26 -14.24
CA ALA A 55 7.52 15.93 -15.00
C ALA A 55 6.29 16.64 -14.42
N ALA A 56 6.17 16.70 -13.09
CA ALA A 56 5.06 17.40 -12.45
C ALA A 56 5.09 18.90 -12.74
N LYS A 57 6.28 19.52 -12.72
CA LYS A 57 6.45 20.91 -13.13
C LYS A 57 6.00 21.14 -14.58
N HIS A 58 6.44 20.26 -15.48
CA HIS A 58 6.07 20.34 -16.88
C HIS A 58 4.57 20.20 -17.13
N ASP A 59 3.88 19.33 -16.37
CA ASP A 59 2.43 19.18 -16.47
C ASP A 59 1.71 20.48 -16.09
N VAL A 60 2.13 21.15 -15.01
CA VAL A 60 1.56 22.45 -14.61
C VAL A 60 1.83 23.53 -15.68
N ASP A 61 3.03 23.57 -16.24
CA ASP A 61 3.38 24.49 -17.33
C ASP A 61 2.45 24.30 -18.55
N LEU A 62 2.08 23.05 -18.86
CA LEU A 62 1.14 22.74 -19.94
C LEU A 62 -0.31 23.16 -19.57
N TRP A 63 -0.71 23.01 -18.31
CA TRP A 63 -2.08 23.32 -17.88
C TRP A 63 -2.37 24.83 -17.84
N HIS A 64 -1.35 25.69 -17.77
CA HIS A 64 -1.50 27.14 -17.99
C HIS A 64 -2.09 27.50 -19.36
N GLN A 65 -2.08 26.57 -20.32
CA GLN A 65 -2.76 26.75 -21.62
C GLN A 65 -4.30 26.69 -21.52
N GLY A 66 -4.86 26.45 -20.33
CA GLY A 66 -6.30 26.47 -20.07
C GLY A 66 -7.04 25.22 -20.59
N ILE A 67 -6.32 24.14 -20.90
CA ILE A 67 -6.89 22.83 -21.24
C ILE A 67 -6.02 21.72 -20.64
N ILE A 68 -6.65 20.86 -19.85
CA ILE A 68 -6.04 19.62 -19.37
C ILE A 68 -6.50 18.49 -20.29
N ARG A 69 -5.56 17.97 -21.09
CA ARG A 69 -5.84 16.90 -22.04
C ARG A 69 -5.76 15.53 -21.38
N MET A 70 -6.89 14.85 -21.23
CA MET A 70 -6.94 13.45 -20.78
C MET A 70 -7.22 12.52 -21.97
N PRO A 71 -6.87 11.23 -21.88
CA PRO A 71 -7.02 10.29 -22.99
C PRO A 71 -8.44 10.18 -23.57
N THR A 72 -9.46 10.49 -22.76
CA THR A 72 -10.88 10.33 -23.12
C THR A 72 -11.69 11.61 -22.97
N VAL A 73 -11.13 12.67 -22.41
CA VAL A 73 -11.86 13.92 -22.15
C VAL A 73 -10.88 15.10 -22.06
N ASP A 74 -11.19 16.20 -22.73
CA ASP A 74 -10.49 17.46 -22.51
C ASP A 74 -11.23 18.25 -21.43
N ILE A 75 -10.48 18.77 -20.46
CA ILE A 75 -11.03 19.54 -19.35
C ILE A 75 -10.58 20.99 -19.53
N PRO A 76 -11.45 21.89 -20.00
CA PRO A 76 -11.12 23.30 -20.08
C PRO A 76 -11.09 23.89 -18.67
N VAL A 77 -9.99 24.53 -18.31
CA VAL A 77 -9.81 25.13 -16.98
C VAL A 77 -9.57 26.63 -17.12
N LEU A 78 -10.01 27.37 -16.11
CA LEU A 78 -9.59 28.76 -15.90
C LEU A 78 -8.09 28.81 -15.64
N ASP A 79 -7.49 30.00 -15.70
CA ASP A 79 -6.05 30.14 -15.43
C ASP A 79 -5.69 29.62 -14.04
N ILE A 80 -4.97 28.49 -14.03
CA ILE A 80 -4.59 27.77 -12.81
C ILE A 80 -3.61 28.58 -11.94
N ALA A 81 -2.96 29.61 -12.48
CA ALA A 81 -2.12 30.53 -11.70
C ALA A 81 -2.95 31.31 -10.66
N THR A 82 -4.21 31.61 -11.00
CA THR A 82 -5.13 32.39 -10.16
C THR A 82 -6.16 31.51 -9.47
N CYS A 83 -6.58 30.43 -10.12
CA CYS A 83 -7.57 29.51 -9.60
C CYS A 83 -6.91 28.28 -8.97
N TYR A 84 -6.66 28.35 -7.66
CA TYR A 84 -6.07 27.28 -6.84
C TYR A 84 -4.68 26.80 -7.31
N PRO A 85 -3.68 27.69 -7.40
CA PRO A 85 -2.34 27.35 -7.90
C PRO A 85 -1.68 26.19 -7.13
N ASP A 86 -1.73 26.23 -5.79
CA ASP A 86 -1.16 25.18 -4.94
C ASP A 86 -1.88 23.83 -5.13
N THR A 87 -3.19 23.86 -5.38
CA THR A 87 -3.96 22.62 -5.58
C THR A 87 -3.61 21.95 -6.90
N TRP A 88 -3.50 22.71 -7.98
CA TRP A 88 -3.07 22.17 -9.28
C TRP A 88 -1.65 21.65 -9.25
N LYS A 89 -0.73 22.38 -8.59
CA LYS A 89 0.62 21.88 -8.30
C LYS A 89 0.57 20.55 -7.56
N THR A 90 -0.22 20.44 -6.49
CA THR A 90 -0.38 19.20 -5.72
C THR A 90 -0.98 18.07 -6.55
N ILE A 91 -1.95 18.34 -7.45
CA ILE A 91 -2.49 17.32 -8.37
C ILE A 91 -1.39 16.80 -9.30
N ALA A 92 -0.64 17.69 -9.96
CA ALA A 92 0.44 17.28 -10.86
C ALA A 92 1.48 16.42 -10.11
N CYS A 93 1.89 16.86 -8.92
CA CYS A 93 2.78 16.11 -8.06
C CYS A 93 2.20 14.74 -7.67
N ALA A 94 0.94 14.66 -7.24
CA ALA A 94 0.30 13.41 -6.86
C ALA A 94 0.19 12.42 -8.03
N LEU A 95 -0.03 12.90 -9.25
CA LEU A 95 -0.09 12.07 -10.46
C LEU A 95 1.28 11.48 -10.84
N GLN A 96 2.36 12.24 -10.65
CA GLN A 96 3.72 11.81 -10.99
C GLN A 96 4.37 10.97 -9.88
N ILE A 97 4.27 11.42 -8.62
CA ILE A 97 4.89 10.78 -7.42
C ILE A 97 4.08 9.56 -6.97
N LYS A 98 2.76 9.59 -7.19
CA LYS A 98 1.80 8.52 -6.87
C LYS A 98 1.87 8.05 -5.42
N PRO A 99 1.28 8.82 -4.48
CA PRO A 99 1.10 8.37 -3.10
C PRO A 99 0.35 7.05 -3.03
N CYS A 100 0.85 6.14 -2.22
CA CYS A 100 0.25 4.84 -2.01
C CYS A 100 -0.66 4.83 -0.79
N GLN A 101 -1.78 4.11 -0.92
CA GLN A 101 -2.59 3.73 0.22
C GLN A 101 -2.27 2.30 0.66
N SER A 102 -2.20 2.09 1.97
CA SER A 102 -1.92 0.78 2.57
C SER A 102 -3.00 -0.27 2.30
N LYS A 103 -4.21 0.15 1.89
CA LYS A 103 -5.38 -0.72 1.71
C LYS A 103 -5.71 -1.04 0.25
N ALA A 104 -5.19 -0.28 -0.72
CA ALA A 104 -5.46 -0.50 -2.15
C ALA A 104 -4.60 0.37 -3.07
N HIS A 105 -4.47 -0.07 -4.33
CA HIS A 105 -3.83 0.70 -5.41
C HIS A 105 -4.77 1.81 -5.92
N ALA A 106 -4.84 2.92 -5.19
CA ALA A 106 -5.52 4.12 -5.64
C ALA A 106 -4.59 4.98 -6.52
N ASN A 107 -4.97 5.22 -7.78
CA ASN A 107 -4.24 6.08 -8.71
C ASN A 107 -5.08 7.29 -9.18
N MET A 108 -6.21 7.55 -8.52
CA MET A 108 -7.20 8.57 -8.89
C MET A 108 -7.50 9.42 -7.65
N ILE A 109 -7.72 10.72 -7.85
CA ILE A 109 -8.05 11.65 -6.76
C ILE A 109 -9.45 11.39 -6.22
N CYS A 110 -9.68 11.72 -4.95
CA CYS A 110 -10.98 11.56 -4.32
C CYS A 110 -12.06 12.41 -5.02
N ARG A 111 -13.27 11.85 -5.13
CA ARG A 111 -14.39 12.49 -5.85
C ARG A 111 -14.77 13.84 -5.23
N SER A 112 -14.72 13.95 -3.90
CA SER A 112 -14.95 15.21 -3.18
C SER A 112 -13.98 16.30 -3.61
N ASP A 113 -12.70 15.96 -3.71
CA ASP A 113 -11.64 16.89 -4.10
C ASP A 113 -11.82 17.28 -5.57
N CYS A 114 -12.07 16.31 -6.45
CA CYS A 114 -12.34 16.57 -7.87
C CYS A 114 -13.51 17.54 -8.07
N ILE A 115 -14.66 17.28 -7.42
CA ILE A 115 -15.84 18.14 -7.57
C ILE A 115 -15.55 19.54 -7.06
N LYS A 116 -14.89 19.67 -5.90
CA LYS A 116 -14.53 20.98 -5.33
C LYS A 116 -13.67 21.80 -6.29
N ILE A 117 -12.68 21.17 -6.92
CA ILE A 117 -11.75 21.84 -7.83
C ILE A 117 -12.44 22.24 -9.13
N LEU A 118 -13.12 21.29 -9.78
CA LEU A 118 -13.79 21.57 -11.05
C LEU A 118 -14.99 22.51 -10.89
N SER A 119 -15.67 22.51 -9.76
CA SER A 119 -16.80 23.44 -9.55
C SER A 119 -16.37 24.91 -9.56
N ASN A 120 -15.13 25.19 -9.16
CA ASN A 120 -14.57 26.53 -9.02
C ASN A 120 -13.62 26.91 -10.16
N CYS A 121 -12.84 25.97 -10.70
CA CYS A 121 -11.77 26.25 -11.65
C CYS A 121 -11.98 25.69 -13.05
N VAL A 122 -13.10 25.02 -13.33
CA VAL A 122 -13.44 24.64 -14.72
C VAL A 122 -13.98 25.86 -15.47
N ASP A 123 -13.58 26.02 -16.73
CA ASP A 123 -14.16 27.04 -17.59
C ASP A 123 -15.50 26.54 -18.15
N ARG A 124 -16.59 26.92 -17.47
CA ARG A 124 -17.96 26.50 -17.83
C ARG A 124 -18.38 26.93 -19.22
N SER A 125 -17.80 28.01 -19.76
CA SER A 125 -18.13 28.51 -21.10
C SER A 125 -17.62 27.62 -22.23
N ARG A 126 -16.62 26.78 -21.94
CA ARG A 126 -15.94 25.89 -22.90
C ARG A 126 -16.31 24.42 -22.74
N LEU A 127 -17.23 24.10 -21.82
CA LEU A 127 -17.74 22.75 -21.63
C LEU A 127 -18.65 22.33 -22.78
N LEU A 128 -18.52 21.08 -23.22
CA LEU A 128 -19.41 20.48 -24.23
C LEU A 128 -20.79 20.19 -23.62
N GLU A 129 -21.82 20.05 -24.46
CA GLU A 129 -23.16 19.67 -24.00
C GLU A 129 -23.12 18.36 -23.18
N GLY A 130 -23.75 18.38 -22.00
CA GLY A 130 -23.75 17.26 -21.05
C GLY A 130 -22.53 17.16 -20.14
N GLN A 131 -21.49 17.99 -20.33
CA GLN A 131 -20.36 18.07 -19.41
C GLN A 131 -20.67 19.00 -18.23
N SER A 132 -20.32 18.54 -17.03
CA SER A 132 -20.39 19.30 -15.80
C SER A 132 -19.26 18.83 -14.86
N PRO A 133 -18.94 19.59 -13.79
CA PRO A 133 -17.95 19.15 -12.81
C PRO A 133 -18.22 17.73 -12.28
N SER A 134 -19.48 17.36 -12.05
CA SER A 134 -19.82 16.02 -11.57
C SER A 134 -19.61 14.93 -12.61
N THR A 135 -20.00 15.16 -13.87
CA THR A 135 -19.84 14.17 -14.95
C THR A 135 -18.38 14.00 -15.37
N LEU A 136 -17.58 15.07 -15.30
CA LEU A 136 -16.13 14.99 -15.47
C LEU A 136 -15.49 14.17 -14.34
N CYS A 137 -15.92 14.38 -13.09
CA CYS A 137 -15.42 13.61 -11.94
C CYS A 137 -15.87 12.13 -11.92
N ASP A 138 -16.88 11.74 -12.70
CA ASP A 138 -17.21 10.32 -12.92
C ASP A 138 -16.08 9.58 -13.64
N VAL A 139 -15.33 10.29 -14.48
CA VAL A 139 -14.19 9.73 -15.24
C VAL A 139 -12.88 9.85 -14.44
N LEU A 140 -12.73 10.92 -13.66
CA LEU A 140 -11.48 11.29 -12.99
C LEU A 140 -11.33 10.75 -11.56
N SER A 141 -12.43 10.32 -10.94
CA SER A 141 -12.43 9.78 -9.58
C SER A 141 -13.05 8.38 -9.50
N PRO A 142 -12.70 7.57 -8.47
CA PRO A 142 -13.28 6.24 -8.32
C PRO A 142 -14.80 6.27 -8.11
N PRO A 143 -15.54 5.25 -8.58
CA PRO A 143 -16.97 5.13 -8.35
C PRO A 143 -17.25 4.70 -6.90
N GLY A 144 -18.19 5.37 -6.21
CA GLY A 144 -18.62 5.02 -4.85
C GLY A 144 -17.78 5.67 -3.73
N ILE A 145 -18.44 5.96 -2.60
CA ILE A 145 -17.89 6.75 -1.48
C ILE A 145 -16.75 6.02 -0.73
N THR A 146 -16.75 4.69 -0.75
CA THR A 146 -15.78 3.85 -0.03
C THR A 146 -14.61 3.40 -0.89
N SER A 147 -14.59 3.78 -2.17
CA SER A 147 -13.51 3.41 -3.08
C SER A 147 -12.21 4.12 -2.71
N PRO A 148 -11.09 3.40 -2.66
CA PRO A 148 -9.80 3.97 -2.27
C PRO A 148 -9.36 5.02 -3.29
N CYS A 149 -9.00 6.21 -2.82
CA CYS A 149 -8.71 7.38 -3.63
C CYS A 149 -7.61 8.23 -2.99
N ILE A 150 -6.86 8.97 -3.80
CA ILE A 150 -5.81 9.88 -3.30
C ILE A 150 -6.48 11.16 -2.80
N SER A 151 -6.43 11.38 -1.48
CA SER A 151 -6.86 12.64 -0.86
C SER A 151 -5.76 13.68 -1.04
N LEU A 152 -6.11 14.89 -1.49
CA LEU A 152 -5.13 15.96 -1.72
C LEU A 152 -4.76 16.72 -0.44
N ALA A 153 -5.69 16.80 0.52
CA ALA A 153 -5.54 17.59 1.74
C ALA A 153 -4.18 17.40 2.48
N PRO A 154 -3.62 16.19 2.64
CA PRO A 154 -2.33 16.01 3.30
C PRO A 154 -1.16 16.69 2.60
N PHE A 155 -1.27 16.93 1.28
CA PHE A 155 -0.19 17.41 0.41
C PHE A 155 -0.35 18.87 -0.05
N LEU A 156 -1.38 19.56 0.45
CA LEU A 156 -1.58 20.99 0.20
C LEU A 156 -0.71 21.87 1.10
N SER A 157 -0.25 21.33 2.22
CA SER A 157 0.70 21.97 3.13
C SER A 157 2.01 21.20 3.17
N GLU A 158 3.07 21.89 3.60
CA GLU A 158 4.35 21.25 3.90
C GLU A 158 4.20 20.17 4.99
N SER A 159 5.15 19.23 4.99
CA SER A 159 5.22 18.24 6.06
C SER A 159 5.50 18.92 7.40
N LYS A 160 4.91 18.38 8.47
CA LYS A 160 5.22 18.81 9.84
C LYS A 160 6.67 18.49 10.27
N TYR A 161 7.39 17.70 9.49
CA TYR A 161 8.76 17.31 9.77
C TYR A 161 9.72 18.09 8.85
N MET A 162 10.74 18.72 9.44
CA MET A 162 11.76 19.48 8.68
C MET A 162 12.86 18.57 8.09
N HIS A 163 13.03 17.37 8.64
CA HIS A 163 13.92 16.32 8.17
C HIS A 163 13.21 14.97 8.33
N THR A 164 13.66 13.91 7.65
CA THR A 164 13.34 12.53 8.05
C THR A 164 13.72 12.42 9.52
N ALA A 165 12.73 12.31 10.42
CA ALA A 165 12.97 12.33 11.86
C ALA A 165 14.13 11.36 12.16
N ALA A 166 15.14 11.81 12.91
CA ALA A 166 16.31 10.99 13.27
C ALA A 166 15.92 9.66 13.94
N ASP A 167 14.68 9.59 14.45
CA ASP A 167 14.07 8.42 15.08
C ASP A 167 13.50 7.39 14.09
N VAL A 168 13.41 7.71 12.79
CA VAL A 168 12.91 6.80 11.75
C VAL A 168 14.07 6.40 10.84
N THR A 169 14.68 5.26 11.16
CA THR A 169 15.69 4.65 10.31
C THR A 169 15.04 3.94 9.11
N HIS A 170 15.58 4.16 7.92
CA HIS A 170 15.18 3.46 6.69
C HIS A 170 16.37 2.67 6.14
N PRO A 171 16.71 1.50 6.72
CA PRO A 171 17.98 0.82 6.45
C PRO A 171 18.17 0.35 5.01
N CYS A 172 17.09 0.27 4.25
CA CYS A 172 17.06 -0.25 2.88
C CYS A 172 16.63 0.77 1.82
N LYS A 173 16.63 2.07 2.14
CA LYS A 173 16.13 3.12 1.23
C LYS A 173 17.22 3.75 0.35
N ALA A 174 18.48 3.73 0.78
CA ALA A 174 19.58 4.01 -0.12
C ALA A 174 19.92 2.73 -0.92
N SER A 175 20.48 2.86 -2.12
CA SER A 175 21.03 1.77 -2.93
C SER A 175 22.23 1.09 -2.27
N THR A 176 22.01 0.55 -1.07
CA THR A 176 23.02 0.01 -0.15
C THR A 176 23.47 -1.39 -0.55
N CYS A 177 22.61 -2.13 -1.25
CA CYS A 177 22.91 -3.46 -1.74
C CYS A 177 23.20 -3.45 -3.25
N ALA A 178 23.95 -4.44 -3.72
CA ALA A 178 24.24 -4.59 -5.13
C ALA A 178 22.95 -4.85 -5.92
N THR A 179 22.99 -4.57 -7.22
CA THR A 179 21.79 -4.64 -8.08
C THR A 179 21.17 -6.05 -8.25
N ASN A 180 21.81 -7.10 -7.74
CA ASN A 180 21.31 -8.48 -7.71
C ASN A 180 21.05 -8.96 -6.27
N GLU A 181 20.95 -8.03 -5.32
CA GLU A 181 20.74 -8.32 -3.91
C GLU A 181 19.44 -7.67 -3.43
N VAL A 182 18.85 -8.28 -2.41
CA VAL A 182 17.69 -7.76 -1.71
C VAL A 182 18.16 -7.22 -0.37
N CYS A 183 17.84 -5.96 -0.09
CA CYS A 183 18.04 -5.38 1.23
C CYS A 183 16.95 -5.83 2.18
N LEU A 184 17.33 -6.43 3.31
CA LEU A 184 16.43 -6.71 4.43
C LEU A 184 16.88 -5.91 5.65
N VAL A 185 15.91 -5.42 6.42
CA VAL A 185 16.20 -4.74 7.68
C VAL A 185 16.81 -5.74 8.67
N ASN A 186 17.99 -5.40 9.19
CA ASN A 186 18.66 -6.17 10.23
C ASN A 186 18.00 -5.89 11.58
N ARG A 187 17.08 -6.77 11.98
CA ARG A 187 16.36 -6.66 13.26
C ARG A 187 17.16 -7.16 14.46
N SER A 188 18.38 -7.62 14.23
CA SER A 188 19.28 -8.10 15.30
C SER A 188 20.14 -6.99 15.91
N CYS A 189 20.00 -5.75 15.45
CA CYS A 189 20.70 -4.61 16.04
C CYS A 189 20.09 -4.20 17.39
N ASN A 190 20.92 -4.19 18.44
CA ASN A 190 20.55 -3.69 19.75
C ASN A 190 20.88 -2.20 19.87
N TYR A 191 20.09 -1.50 20.68
CA TYR A 191 20.31 -0.07 20.96
C TYR A 191 21.63 0.14 21.71
N GLY A 192 22.51 0.99 21.19
CA GLY A 192 23.80 1.35 21.81
C GLY A 192 25.03 0.58 21.28
N GLU A 193 24.84 -0.41 20.41
CA GLU A 193 25.94 -1.12 19.74
C GLU A 193 26.12 -0.60 18.30
N SER A 194 27.38 -0.55 17.83
CA SER A 194 27.66 -0.28 16.41
C SER A 194 27.17 -1.47 15.59
N CYS A 195 26.06 -1.29 14.88
CA CYS A 195 25.41 -2.35 14.11
C CYS A 195 25.01 -1.86 12.74
N VAL A 196 25.20 -2.70 11.72
CA VAL A 196 24.73 -2.42 10.37
C VAL A 196 23.22 -2.71 10.33
N PRO A 197 22.36 -1.70 10.08
CA PRO A 197 20.91 -1.83 10.26
C PRO A 197 20.22 -2.58 9.11
N PHE A 198 20.98 -3.09 8.14
CA PHE A 198 20.51 -3.87 7.01
C PHE A 198 21.42 -5.08 6.73
N ILE A 199 20.87 -6.06 6.02
CA ILE A 199 21.59 -7.19 5.45
C ILE A 199 21.25 -7.29 3.97
N CYS A 200 22.26 -7.50 3.13
CA CYS A 200 22.09 -7.77 1.72
C CYS A 200 22.12 -9.28 1.50
N ILE A 201 21.10 -9.82 0.84
CA ILE A 201 21.07 -11.22 0.46
C ILE A 201 20.98 -11.35 -1.06
N PRO A 202 21.58 -12.38 -1.66
CA PRO A 202 21.48 -12.60 -3.10
C PRO A 202 20.02 -12.80 -3.50
N GLY A 203 19.68 -12.36 -4.71
CA GLY A 203 18.35 -12.49 -5.26
C GLY A 203 18.31 -12.58 -6.77
N CYS A 204 17.12 -12.82 -7.30
CA CYS A 204 16.88 -12.95 -8.73
C CYS A 204 16.11 -11.73 -9.23
N ARG A 205 16.60 -11.12 -10.31
CA ARG A 205 15.89 -10.04 -11.00
C ARG A 205 14.66 -10.59 -11.72
N MET A 206 13.54 -9.88 -11.61
CA MET A 206 12.29 -10.26 -12.25
C MET A 206 12.18 -9.82 -13.73
N GLY A 207 13.29 -9.92 -14.47
CA GLY A 207 13.38 -9.62 -15.90
C GLY A 207 14.40 -8.52 -16.25
N ALA A 208 14.72 -8.37 -17.54
CA ALA A 208 15.78 -7.47 -18.02
C ALA A 208 15.52 -5.97 -17.78
N VAL A 209 14.25 -5.58 -17.61
CA VAL A 209 13.82 -4.18 -17.43
C VAL A 209 13.32 -3.92 -16.01
N SER A 210 13.14 -4.96 -15.19
CA SER A 210 12.63 -4.83 -13.82
C SER A 210 13.76 -4.51 -12.85
N GLN A 211 13.57 -3.52 -11.98
CA GLN A 211 14.41 -3.33 -10.79
C GLN A 211 14.00 -4.25 -9.62
N LEU A 212 12.92 -5.01 -9.77
CA LEU A 212 12.43 -5.90 -8.72
C LEU A 212 13.33 -7.12 -8.60
N VAL A 213 13.86 -7.32 -7.39
CA VAL A 213 14.70 -8.47 -7.02
C VAL A 213 13.98 -9.27 -5.93
N VAL A 214 13.88 -10.59 -6.11
CA VAL A 214 13.31 -11.49 -5.10
C VAL A 214 14.41 -12.27 -4.39
N PRO A 215 14.29 -12.55 -3.08
CA PRO A 215 15.31 -13.30 -2.34
C PRO A 215 15.61 -14.68 -2.95
N ALA A 216 16.90 -15.05 -2.99
CA ALA A 216 17.32 -16.39 -3.37
C ALA A 216 16.68 -17.46 -2.46
N GLY A 217 16.25 -18.56 -3.07
CA GLY A 217 15.60 -19.66 -2.37
C GLY A 217 14.10 -19.48 -2.13
N THR A 218 13.47 -18.46 -2.71
CA THR A 218 12.04 -18.19 -2.56
C THR A 218 11.25 -18.44 -3.84
N TYR A 219 9.94 -18.64 -3.69
CA TYR A 219 9.00 -18.70 -4.81
C TYR A 219 8.36 -17.32 -5.02
N THR A 220 8.22 -16.91 -6.28
CA THR A 220 7.60 -15.64 -6.67
C THR A 220 6.54 -15.86 -7.75
N GLN A 221 5.57 -14.96 -7.82
CA GLN A 221 4.54 -14.98 -8.85
C GLN A 221 4.91 -14.06 -10.01
N ILE A 222 4.84 -14.60 -11.23
CA ILE A 222 5.11 -13.88 -12.47
C ILE A 222 3.83 -13.83 -13.31
N PRO A 223 3.37 -12.62 -13.69
CA PRO A 223 2.25 -12.48 -14.60
C PRO A 223 2.54 -13.12 -15.96
N ARG A 224 1.56 -13.84 -16.49
CA ARG A 224 1.57 -14.42 -17.83
C ARG A 224 0.30 -14.09 -18.57
N LEU A 225 0.43 -13.84 -19.86
CA LEU A 225 -0.69 -13.73 -20.78
C LEU A 225 -0.90 -15.09 -21.46
N TYR A 226 -2.06 -15.71 -21.23
CA TYR A 226 -2.45 -16.95 -21.91
C TYR A 226 -3.82 -16.77 -22.55
N LYS A 227 -3.88 -16.83 -23.89
CA LYS A 227 -5.11 -16.64 -24.68
C LYS A 227 -5.90 -15.38 -24.30
N GLY A 228 -5.21 -14.25 -24.08
CA GLY A 228 -5.83 -12.97 -23.71
C GLY A 228 -6.28 -12.86 -22.23
N LYS A 229 -6.09 -13.90 -21.42
CA LYS A 229 -6.35 -13.86 -19.98
C LYS A 229 -5.07 -13.56 -19.20
N HIS A 230 -5.20 -12.76 -18.14
CA HIS A 230 -4.13 -12.53 -17.17
C HIS A 230 -4.07 -13.71 -16.20
N CYS A 231 -2.98 -14.47 -16.27
CA CYS A 231 -2.72 -15.64 -15.45
C CYS A 231 -1.41 -15.42 -14.70
N ASN A 232 -1.11 -16.24 -13.71
CA ASN A 232 0.16 -16.18 -13.00
C ASN A 232 0.94 -17.47 -13.23
N SER A 233 2.26 -17.41 -13.07
CA SER A 233 3.08 -18.59 -12.81
C SER A 233 3.82 -18.41 -11.51
N VAL A 234 3.99 -19.51 -10.79
CA VAL A 234 4.85 -19.53 -9.61
C VAL A 234 6.20 -20.02 -10.07
N CYS A 235 7.24 -19.20 -9.91
CA CYS A 235 8.61 -19.52 -10.29
C CYS A 235 9.51 -19.51 -9.06
N TYR A 236 10.60 -20.26 -9.10
CA TYR A 236 11.60 -20.33 -8.03
C TYR A 236 12.79 -19.42 -8.36
N CYS A 237 13.29 -18.72 -7.35
CA CYS A 237 14.55 -18.00 -7.45
C CYS A 237 15.69 -18.91 -6.99
N ASN A 238 16.49 -19.40 -7.93
CA ASN A 238 17.57 -20.33 -7.63
C ASN A 238 18.80 -19.63 -7.03
N LYS A 239 19.76 -20.43 -6.57
CA LYS A 239 21.00 -19.92 -5.94
C LYS A 239 21.93 -19.22 -6.93
N GLN A 240 21.72 -19.40 -8.23
CA GLN A 240 22.46 -18.76 -9.31
C GLN A 240 21.88 -17.38 -9.67
N GLY A 241 20.85 -16.90 -8.96
CA GLY A 241 20.23 -15.60 -9.23
C GLY A 241 19.31 -15.59 -10.44
N MET A 242 18.90 -16.77 -10.93
CA MET A 242 17.96 -16.91 -12.04
C MET A 242 16.58 -17.37 -11.54
N ILE A 243 15.56 -16.82 -12.17
CA ILE A 243 14.20 -17.32 -12.03
C ILE A 243 14.06 -18.58 -12.90
N ASP A 244 13.76 -19.71 -12.28
CA ASP A 244 13.55 -21.00 -12.95
C ASP A 244 12.34 -21.76 -12.37
N ASN A 245 12.14 -23.01 -12.81
CA ASN A 245 11.11 -23.91 -12.29
C ASN A 245 9.69 -23.30 -12.23
N CYS A 246 9.31 -22.57 -13.28
CA CYS A 246 8.03 -21.90 -13.38
C CYS A 246 6.86 -22.87 -13.63
N VAL A 247 5.93 -22.94 -12.69
CA VAL A 247 4.68 -23.69 -12.81
C VAL A 247 3.53 -22.75 -13.20
N ALA A 248 2.80 -23.10 -14.25
CA ALA A 248 1.62 -22.36 -14.68
C ALA A 248 0.49 -22.48 -13.66
N MET A 249 -0.01 -21.36 -13.14
CA MET A 249 -1.22 -21.36 -12.33
C MET A 249 -2.47 -21.29 -13.21
N PRO A 250 -3.58 -21.91 -12.78
CA PRO A 250 -4.86 -21.74 -13.44
C PRO A 250 -5.21 -20.26 -13.56
N CYS A 251 -5.62 -19.85 -14.77
CA CYS A 251 -6.02 -18.48 -15.03
C CYS A 251 -7.26 -18.15 -14.21
N ILE A 252 -7.13 -17.26 -13.23
CA ILE A 252 -8.27 -16.74 -12.49
C ILE A 252 -9.01 -15.81 -13.45
N ASN A 253 -10.20 -16.22 -13.88
CA ASN A 253 -11.07 -15.35 -14.66
C ASN A 253 -11.42 -14.16 -13.77
N LYS A 254 -11.08 -12.92 -14.16
CA LYS A 254 -11.50 -11.69 -13.45
C LYS A 254 -12.99 -11.44 -13.68
N GLY A 255 -13.82 -12.47 -13.47
CA GLY A 255 -15.26 -12.40 -13.65
C GLY A 255 -15.87 -11.40 -12.68
N HIS A 256 -16.79 -10.61 -13.20
CA HIS A 256 -17.67 -9.78 -12.39
C HIS A 256 -18.66 -10.71 -11.67
N CYS A 257 -19.03 -10.37 -10.45
CA CYS A 257 -20.08 -11.07 -9.73
C CYS A 257 -21.39 -10.32 -9.90
N THR A 258 -22.49 -11.02 -10.16
CA THR A 258 -23.80 -10.38 -10.31
C THR A 258 -24.61 -10.53 -9.03
N VAL A 259 -24.97 -9.40 -8.39
CA VAL A 259 -25.87 -9.37 -7.21
C VAL A 259 -27.04 -8.46 -7.51
N LEU A 260 -28.26 -9.02 -7.51
CA LEU A 260 -29.51 -8.26 -7.72
C LEU A 260 -29.45 -7.35 -8.98
N GLY A 261 -28.88 -7.86 -10.07
CA GLY A 261 -28.74 -7.11 -11.33
C GLY A 261 -27.59 -6.10 -11.37
N ARG A 262 -26.80 -5.94 -10.30
CA ARG A 262 -25.58 -5.13 -10.29
C ARG A 262 -24.34 -5.99 -10.49
N GLU A 263 -23.45 -5.57 -11.37
CA GLU A 263 -22.13 -6.17 -11.55
C GLU A 263 -21.13 -5.60 -10.54
N ILE A 264 -20.50 -6.48 -9.78
CA ILE A 264 -19.43 -6.16 -8.83
C ILE A 264 -18.13 -6.61 -9.49
N PRO A 265 -17.15 -5.70 -9.70
CA PRO A 265 -15.88 -6.08 -10.29
C PRO A 265 -15.12 -7.05 -9.38
N HIS A 266 -14.17 -7.80 -9.94
CA HIS A 266 -13.27 -8.63 -9.15
C HIS A 266 -12.56 -7.81 -8.05
N GLN A 267 -12.54 -8.35 -6.83
CA GLN A 267 -12.10 -7.70 -5.58
C GLN A 267 -13.01 -6.56 -5.09
N GLY A 268 -14.15 -6.33 -5.76
CA GLY A 268 -15.19 -5.42 -5.30
C GLY A 268 -15.97 -5.98 -4.12
N HIS A 269 -16.64 -5.07 -3.41
CA HIS A 269 -17.44 -5.40 -2.23
C HIS A 269 -18.91 -5.01 -2.46
N TYR A 270 -19.82 -5.80 -1.90
CA TYR A 270 -21.25 -5.51 -1.86
C TYR A 270 -21.74 -5.60 -0.42
N PHE A 271 -22.57 -4.62 -0.04
CA PHE A 271 -23.18 -4.54 1.28
C PHE A 271 -24.70 -4.65 1.11
N GLY A 272 -25.31 -5.64 1.74
CA GLY A 272 -26.77 -5.81 1.74
C GLY A 272 -27.23 -6.55 2.98
N ASN A 273 -28.32 -6.09 3.62
CA ASN A 273 -28.97 -6.72 4.78
C ASN A 273 -27.98 -7.37 5.79
N CYS A 274 -27.14 -6.56 6.43
CA CYS A 274 -26.13 -7.03 7.38
C CYS A 274 -25.19 -8.11 6.82
N THR A 275 -24.86 -8.08 5.54
CA THR A 275 -23.97 -9.04 4.90
C THR A 275 -22.99 -8.28 4.03
N ILE A 276 -21.70 -8.46 4.29
CA ILE A 276 -20.62 -7.99 3.41
C ILE A 276 -20.21 -9.14 2.51
N CYS A 277 -20.27 -8.93 1.21
CA CYS A 277 -19.81 -9.88 0.21
C CYS A 277 -18.61 -9.32 -0.54
N PHE A 278 -17.58 -10.13 -0.78
CA PHE A 278 -16.50 -9.79 -1.69
C PHE A 278 -16.58 -10.65 -2.95
N CYS A 279 -16.36 -10.03 -4.10
CA CYS A 279 -16.35 -10.71 -5.38
C CYS A 279 -14.95 -11.25 -5.68
N TYR A 280 -14.81 -12.57 -5.84
CA TYR A 280 -13.57 -13.19 -6.22
C TYR A 280 -13.81 -14.14 -7.40
N ALA A 281 -13.22 -13.81 -8.55
CA ALA A 281 -13.28 -14.64 -9.75
C ALA A 281 -14.69 -15.02 -10.23
N GLY A 282 -15.66 -14.11 -10.12
CA GLY A 282 -17.07 -14.38 -10.46
C GLY A 282 -17.88 -15.05 -9.34
N GLU A 283 -17.26 -15.40 -8.22
CA GLU A 283 -17.94 -15.94 -7.03
C GLU A 283 -18.06 -14.88 -5.92
N LEU A 284 -19.24 -14.80 -5.31
CA LEU A 284 -19.45 -14.00 -4.11
C LEU A 284 -19.10 -14.79 -2.86
N ARG A 285 -18.27 -14.18 -2.02
CA ARG A 285 -17.91 -14.70 -0.70
C ARG A 285 -18.46 -13.74 0.34
N CYS A 286 -19.51 -14.17 1.03
CA CYS A 286 -20.28 -13.34 1.94
C CYS A 286 -20.01 -13.67 3.41
N ALA A 287 -19.98 -12.64 4.25
CA ALA A 287 -19.92 -12.72 5.71
C ALA A 287 -21.06 -11.89 6.31
N ARG A 288 -21.78 -12.46 7.27
CA ARG A 288 -22.90 -11.79 7.94
C ARG A 288 -22.35 -10.91 9.08
N THR A 289 -22.76 -9.66 9.13
CA THR A 289 -22.25 -8.59 10.03
C THR A 289 -23.35 -7.94 10.87
N CYS A 290 -24.50 -8.60 11.09
CA CYS A 290 -25.54 -8.03 11.95
C CYS A 290 -25.05 -7.99 13.41
N PRO A 291 -25.15 -6.84 14.11
CA PRO A 291 -25.09 -6.82 15.55
C PRO A 291 -26.34 -7.54 16.07
N LYS A 292 -26.18 -8.64 16.79
CA LYS A 292 -27.28 -9.16 17.60
C LYS A 292 -27.43 -8.24 18.80
N GLU A 293 -28.58 -7.60 18.93
CA GLU A 293 -29.08 -7.14 20.22
C GLU A 293 -29.30 -8.37 21.11
N SER A 294 -28.28 -8.75 21.87
CA SER A 294 -28.41 -9.34 23.21
C SER A 294 -27.00 -9.63 23.75
N PHE A 295 -26.66 -8.94 24.82
CA PHE A 295 -25.51 -9.24 25.67
C PHE A 295 -25.72 -10.61 26.34
N ALA A 296 -25.11 -11.66 25.81
CA ALA A 296 -24.60 -12.85 26.49
C ALA A 296 -24.31 -13.92 25.42
N ASP A 297 -23.15 -14.55 25.50
CA ASP A 297 -22.76 -15.73 24.73
C ASP A 297 -22.50 -15.54 23.22
N MET A 298 -21.36 -14.93 22.89
CA MET A 298 -20.61 -15.35 21.70
C MET A 298 -19.11 -15.20 21.91
N GLU A 299 -18.54 -16.11 22.70
CA GLU A 299 -17.12 -16.42 22.62
C GLU A 299 -16.91 -17.42 21.46
N LEU A 300 -15.92 -17.12 20.60
CA LEU A 300 -15.52 -17.88 19.40
C LEU A 300 -16.47 -17.79 18.20
N ILE A 301 -16.31 -16.72 17.43
CA ILE A 301 -16.03 -16.67 15.97
C ILE A 301 -16.48 -15.26 15.54
N ALA A 302 -15.64 -14.27 15.84
CA ALA A 302 -15.76 -12.94 15.30
C ALA A 302 -14.37 -12.53 14.82
N GLY A 303 -14.15 -12.62 13.50
CA GLY A 303 -13.18 -11.75 12.86
C GLY A 303 -13.94 -10.56 12.28
N PRO A 304 -14.04 -9.42 12.97
CA PRO A 304 -14.54 -8.21 12.34
C PRO A 304 -13.36 -7.39 11.80
N LEU A 305 -13.62 -6.66 10.72
CA LEU A 305 -12.78 -5.55 10.27
C LEU A 305 -12.50 -4.64 11.47
N CYS A 306 -11.27 -4.65 11.95
CA CYS A 306 -10.91 -3.92 13.15
C CYS A 306 -10.67 -2.45 12.84
N THR A 307 -11.59 -1.60 13.26
CA THR A 307 -11.40 -0.16 13.23
C THR A 307 -10.72 0.26 14.53
N CYS A 308 -9.38 0.26 14.56
CA CYS A 308 -8.60 0.73 15.71
C CYS A 308 -8.04 2.12 15.47
N SER A 309 -8.12 2.99 16.48
CA SER A 309 -7.43 4.29 16.47
C SER A 309 -5.91 4.08 16.45
N GLN A 310 -5.17 5.02 15.87
CA GLN A 310 -3.72 4.90 15.63
C GLN A 310 -2.85 5.42 16.79
N TYR A 311 -3.43 5.63 17.98
CA TYR A 311 -2.63 6.02 19.14
C TYR A 311 -1.67 4.89 19.56
N TYR A 312 -0.49 5.28 20.02
CA TYR A 312 0.58 4.37 20.43
C TYR A 312 0.50 4.12 21.94
N SER A 313 0.17 2.89 22.33
CA SER A 313 0.10 2.43 23.71
C SER A 313 0.41 0.92 23.72
N PRO A 314 1.69 0.54 23.59
CA PRO A 314 2.05 -0.82 23.20
C PRO A 314 1.64 -1.87 24.25
N VAL A 315 1.26 -3.05 23.75
CA VAL A 315 0.99 -4.23 24.59
C VAL A 315 1.74 -5.45 24.09
N CYS A 316 2.24 -6.28 25.00
CA CYS A 316 2.91 -7.53 24.70
C CYS A 316 1.93 -8.70 24.78
N GLY A 317 1.69 -9.37 23.65
CA GLY A 317 0.88 -10.58 23.60
C GLY A 317 1.61 -11.81 24.13
N LEU A 318 0.86 -12.79 24.67
CA LEU A 318 1.36 -14.10 25.07
C LEU A 318 1.98 -14.89 23.91
N ASN A 319 1.68 -14.51 22.67
CA ASN A 319 2.33 -15.04 21.48
C ASN A 319 3.70 -14.41 21.19
N GLY A 320 4.22 -13.55 22.07
CA GLY A 320 5.51 -12.87 21.91
C GLY A 320 5.51 -11.73 20.89
N LYS A 321 4.34 -11.28 20.42
CA LYS A 321 4.19 -10.15 19.49
C LYS A 321 3.77 -8.89 20.25
N THR A 322 4.45 -7.78 19.98
CA THR A 322 4.02 -6.44 20.42
C THR A 322 2.94 -5.90 19.48
N TYR A 323 1.87 -5.38 20.03
CA TYR A 323 0.81 -4.68 19.29
C TYR A 323 0.84 -3.19 19.65
N THR A 324 0.54 -2.33 18.67
CA THR A 324 0.63 -0.86 18.82
C THR A 324 -0.32 -0.29 19.85
N ASN A 325 -1.47 -0.94 20.06
CA ASN A 325 -2.40 -0.65 21.14
C ASN A 325 -3.27 -1.86 21.49
N PRO A 326 -3.99 -1.83 22.64
CA PRO A 326 -4.86 -2.93 23.07
C PRO A 326 -5.98 -3.25 22.06
N CYS A 327 -6.47 -2.26 21.30
CA CYS A 327 -7.45 -2.50 20.25
C CYS A 327 -6.87 -3.41 19.15
N VAL A 328 -5.65 -3.12 18.69
CA VAL A 328 -4.98 -3.90 17.63
C VAL A 328 -4.63 -5.31 18.13
N ALA A 329 -4.34 -5.49 19.43
CA ALA A 329 -4.19 -6.82 20.02
C ALA A 329 -5.50 -7.62 19.99
N ARG A 330 -6.61 -7.02 20.45
CA ARG A 330 -7.95 -7.66 20.42
C ARG A 330 -8.40 -7.99 19.00
N CYS A 331 -8.10 -7.09 18.07
CA CYS A 331 -8.31 -7.30 16.65
C CYS A 331 -7.62 -8.56 16.11
N ALA A 332 -6.39 -8.82 16.56
CA ALA A 332 -5.63 -9.99 16.17
C ALA A 332 -6.10 -11.28 16.87
N GLY A 333 -7.24 -11.26 17.56
CA GLY A 333 -7.84 -12.40 18.24
C GLY A 333 -7.32 -12.66 19.65
N LEU A 334 -6.64 -11.69 20.28
CA LEU A 334 -6.20 -11.80 21.68
C LEU A 334 -7.29 -11.35 22.65
N LYS A 335 -7.45 -12.06 23.77
CA LYS A 335 -8.28 -11.61 24.90
C LYS A 335 -7.44 -10.69 25.80
N GLU A 336 -8.08 -9.94 26.71
CA GLU A 336 -7.39 -9.04 27.65
C GLU A 336 -6.33 -9.77 28.49
N SER A 337 -6.62 -11.03 28.88
CA SER A 337 -5.67 -11.88 29.61
C SER A 337 -4.49 -12.37 28.75
N HIS A 338 -4.56 -12.21 27.43
CA HIS A 338 -3.53 -12.65 26.51
C HIS A 338 -2.51 -11.56 26.17
N PHE A 339 -2.58 -10.37 26.77
CA PHE A 339 -1.55 -9.36 26.62
C PHE A 339 -1.35 -8.56 27.91
N ARG A 340 -0.21 -7.87 28.01
CA ARG A 340 0.13 -6.99 29.14
C ARG A 340 0.62 -5.64 28.62
N PRO A 341 0.45 -4.54 29.39
CA PRO A 341 1.00 -3.24 29.03
C PRO A 341 2.52 -3.28 28.83
N GLY A 342 3.02 -2.48 27.89
CA GLY A 342 4.44 -2.43 27.53
C GLY A 342 4.77 -3.35 26.36
N SER A 343 5.95 -3.16 25.77
CA SER A 343 6.39 -3.97 24.63
C SER A 343 6.96 -5.33 25.09
N CYS A 344 6.96 -6.34 24.22
CA CYS A 344 7.60 -7.62 24.55
C CYS A 344 9.12 -7.51 24.69
N SER A 345 9.73 -6.42 24.22
CA SER A 345 11.15 -6.15 24.37
C SER A 345 11.50 -5.71 25.79
N GLU A 346 10.61 -4.97 26.45
CA GLU A 346 10.75 -4.50 27.84
C GLU A 346 10.56 -5.63 28.87
N MET A 347 9.93 -6.73 28.48
CA MET A 347 9.71 -7.88 29.35
C MET A 347 10.92 -8.82 29.31
N ASP A 348 11.59 -8.98 30.45
CA ASP A 348 12.65 -9.98 30.61
C ASP A 348 12.03 -11.37 30.84
N PRO A 349 12.16 -12.30 29.87
CA PRO A 349 11.59 -13.63 29.97
C PRO A 349 12.32 -14.52 31.00
N CYS A 350 13.50 -14.13 31.48
CA CYS A 350 14.29 -14.90 32.46
C CYS A 350 14.17 -14.39 33.89
N ARG A 351 13.50 -13.25 34.12
CA ARG A 351 13.37 -12.64 35.47
C ARG A 351 12.69 -13.55 36.50
N ASN A 352 11.67 -14.30 36.08
CA ASN A 352 10.88 -15.20 36.95
C ASN A 352 10.96 -16.68 36.53
N ASN A 353 11.67 -17.02 35.45
CA ASN A 353 11.74 -18.37 34.93
C ASN A 353 13.10 -18.98 35.26
N THR A 354 13.14 -19.86 36.26
CA THR A 354 14.35 -20.59 36.63
C THR A 354 14.44 -21.89 35.84
N CYS A 355 15.53 -22.02 35.08
CA CYS A 355 15.97 -23.30 34.57
C CYS A 355 16.64 -24.03 35.74
N GLY A 356 16.27 -25.29 36.02
CA GLY A 356 16.73 -26.04 37.21
C GLY A 356 18.26 -26.07 37.39
N SER A 357 18.74 -26.67 38.48
CA SER A 357 20.07 -26.47 39.11
C SER A 357 21.35 -26.66 38.26
N LYS A 358 21.26 -26.95 36.96
CA LYS A 358 22.38 -27.07 36.00
C LYS A 358 22.12 -26.40 34.65
N LYS A 359 21.05 -25.62 34.51
CA LYS A 359 20.66 -24.96 33.26
C LYS A 359 20.53 -23.45 33.50
N ARG A 360 20.97 -22.65 32.54
CA ARG A 360 20.84 -21.19 32.57
C ARG A 360 19.67 -20.78 31.69
N CYS A 361 18.83 -19.86 32.17
CA CYS A 361 17.81 -19.24 31.34
C CYS A 361 18.47 -18.33 30.31
N VAL A 362 18.21 -18.58 29.03
CA VAL A 362 18.63 -17.72 27.93
C VAL A 362 17.38 -17.20 27.22
N PRO A 363 17.22 -15.88 27.06
CA PRO A 363 16.10 -15.32 26.30
C PRO A 363 16.07 -15.86 24.87
N ARG A 364 14.91 -16.35 24.44
CA ARG A 364 14.64 -16.81 23.07
C ARG A 364 13.33 -16.17 22.61
N ARG A 365 13.40 -14.88 22.29
CA ARG A 365 12.23 -14.12 21.82
C ARG A 365 11.73 -14.71 20.51
N GLN A 366 10.43 -14.99 20.43
CA GLN A 366 9.82 -15.57 19.24
C GLN A 366 8.34 -15.20 19.17
N VAL A 367 7.84 -15.07 17.94
CA VAL A 367 6.41 -14.88 17.69
C VAL A 367 5.79 -16.22 17.34
N CYS A 368 4.88 -16.70 18.19
CA CYS A 368 4.15 -17.93 17.93
C CYS A 368 2.86 -17.66 17.15
N LEU A 369 2.63 -18.46 16.10
CA LEU A 369 1.44 -18.34 15.25
C LEU A 369 0.17 -18.90 15.92
N SER A 370 0.32 -19.70 16.98
CA SER A 370 -0.79 -20.31 17.71
C SER A 370 -0.67 -20.05 19.21
N LEU A 371 -1.77 -19.60 19.82
CA LEU A 371 -1.90 -19.41 21.26
C LEU A 371 -2.18 -20.72 22.02
N LYS A 372 -2.44 -21.83 21.31
CA LYS A 372 -2.74 -23.14 21.93
C LYS A 372 -1.51 -23.80 22.57
N LYS A 373 -0.30 -23.41 22.18
CA LYS A 373 0.96 -23.88 22.77
C LYS A 373 1.60 -22.75 23.57
N LYS A 374 2.24 -23.08 24.70
CA LYS A 374 3.04 -22.10 25.46
C LYS A 374 4.13 -21.52 24.54
N CYS A 375 4.05 -20.22 24.28
CA CYS A 375 5.04 -19.52 23.48
C CYS A 375 6.24 -19.16 24.35
N SER A 376 7.14 -20.12 24.58
CA SER A 376 8.29 -19.90 25.46
C SER A 376 9.18 -18.79 24.92
N GLN A 377 9.33 -17.71 25.68
CA GLN A 377 10.23 -16.60 25.33
C GLN A 377 11.66 -16.82 25.88
N TYR A 378 11.94 -18.00 26.41
CA TYR A 378 13.23 -18.41 26.94
C TYR A 378 13.51 -19.88 26.64
N ILE A 379 14.77 -20.28 26.80
CA ILE A 379 15.21 -21.66 26.79
C ILE A 379 16.03 -21.98 28.04
N CYS A 380 15.90 -23.25 28.42
CA CYS A 380 16.68 -24.01 29.39
C CYS A 380 17.21 -25.26 28.66
#